data_AF-A0AAP0JHW6-F1
#
_entry.id   AF-A0AAP0JHW6-F1
#
_cell.length_a   1.000
_cell.length_b   1.000
_cell.length_c   1.000
_cell.angle_alpha   90.00
_cell.angle_beta   90.00
_cell.angle_gamma   90.00
#
_symmetry.space_group_name_H-M   'P 1'
#
loop_
_entity.id
_entity.type
_entity.pdbx_description
1 polymer ?
#
loop_
_entity_poly.entity_id
_entity_poly.type
_entity_poly.pdbx_seq_one_letter_code
_entity_poly.pdbx_strand_id
1 'polypeptide(L)'
;MDIGHFTSRNTTYVCKKLNSVNSKGVFVGDEPVDFFTPVLLLQLVLICIFTRSLHYCLRPLGQPTVVSYLLTGIILGPSVLGQSLPFRNHVFPYSGESILRMLSLLGLMFFLFIAGVKTDPTLVKKYGRKAAAIGISAFVVPLAFSTAISFVIKQFVEIGPSLEKSLPLVAASQSMTGLSRYRLPPH
;
A
#
# COMPACT_ATOMS: atom_id res chain seq x y z
N MET A 1 -16.45 3.81 31.29
CA MET A 1 -17.39 2.79 30.80
C MET A 1 -18.72 3.47 30.51
N ASP A 2 -19.04 3.66 29.22
CA ASP A 2 -20.43 3.66 28.71
C ASP A 2 -20.35 3.74 27.18
N ILE A 3 -20.49 2.59 26.52
CA ILE A 3 -20.66 2.49 25.07
C ILE A 3 -22.16 2.56 24.83
N GLY A 4 -22.66 3.75 24.51
CA GLY A 4 -24.06 3.94 24.11
C GLY A 4 -24.36 3.19 22.82
N HIS A 5 -24.93 1.99 22.94
CA HIS A 5 -25.43 1.20 21.81
C HIS A 5 -26.80 1.75 21.38
N PHE A 6 -26.82 2.63 20.37
CA PHE A 6 -28.08 3.07 19.75
C PHE A 6 -28.45 2.11 18.62
N THR A 7 -29.30 1.12 18.93
CA THR A 7 -29.78 0.14 17.96
C THR A 7 -31.02 0.68 17.24
N SER A 8 -30.83 1.26 16.04
CA SER A 8 -31.94 1.57 15.14
C SER A 8 -32.05 0.44 14.11
N ARG A 9 -33.27 -0.06 13.91
CA ARG A 9 -33.63 -1.27 13.14
C ARG A 9 -32.63 -1.59 12.00
N ASN A 10 -31.91 -2.69 12.18
CA ASN A 10 -31.00 -3.36 11.22
C ASN A 10 -29.63 -2.73 10.90
N THR A 11 -29.17 -1.73 11.68
CA THR A 11 -27.78 -1.26 11.59
C THR A 11 -27.22 -0.94 12.99
N THR A 12 -26.17 -1.64 13.41
CA THR A 12 -25.44 -1.33 14.64
C THR A 12 -24.47 -0.18 14.38
N TYR A 13 -24.81 1.03 14.83
CA TYR A 13 -23.90 2.17 14.80
C TYR A 13 -23.01 2.13 16.05
N VAL A 14 -21.76 1.70 15.88
CA VAL A 14 -20.75 1.73 16.94
C VAL A 14 -20.21 3.16 17.03
N CYS A 15 -20.69 3.93 18.01
CA CYS A 15 -20.16 5.26 18.28
C CYS A 15 -18.82 5.12 19.01
N LYS A 16 -17.73 5.04 18.25
CA LYS A 16 -16.38 5.20 18.82
C LYS A 16 -16.17 6.67 19.14
N LYS A 17 -16.15 6.99 20.44
CA LYS A 17 -15.73 8.31 20.93
C LYS A 17 -14.32 8.59 20.37
N LEU A 18 -14.14 9.70 19.67
CA LEU A 18 -12.84 10.12 19.15
C LEU A 18 -11.93 10.36 20.37
N ASN A 19 -11.13 9.35 20.72
CA ASN A 19 -10.35 9.39 21.95
C ASN A 19 -9.14 10.32 21.75
N SER A 20 -8.85 11.08 22.80
CA SER A 20 -7.90 12.19 22.83
C SER A 20 -6.55 11.84 22.21
N VAL A 21 -5.87 12.78 21.55
CA VAL A 21 -4.66 12.55 20.72
C VAL A 21 -3.48 11.90 21.46
N ASN A 22 -3.48 11.93 22.79
CA ASN A 22 -2.41 11.42 23.63
C ASN A 22 -2.97 10.60 24.82
N SER A 23 -2.41 9.40 25.05
CA SER A 23 -2.71 8.59 26.24
C SER A 23 -1.99 9.17 27.47
N LYS A 24 -2.62 9.14 28.65
CA LYS A 24 -2.00 9.57 29.90
C LYS A 24 -1.03 8.53 30.50
N GLY A 25 -0.78 7.43 29.78
CA GLY A 25 0.24 6.44 30.07
C GLY A 25 -0.32 5.15 30.70
N VAL A 26 0.38 4.03 30.46
CA VAL A 26 -0.03 2.68 30.92
C VAL A 26 -0.14 2.58 32.45
N PHE A 27 0.61 3.42 33.17
CA PHE A 27 0.60 3.49 34.64
C PHE A 27 -0.66 4.11 35.23
N VAL A 28 -1.52 4.73 34.40
CA VAL A 28 -2.81 5.30 34.81
C VAL A 28 -3.97 4.30 34.58
N GLY A 29 -3.70 3.13 34.00
CA GLY A 29 -4.71 2.11 33.71
C GLY A 29 -5.48 2.35 32.40
N ASP A 30 -5.00 3.26 31.54
CA ASP A 30 -5.52 3.43 30.18
C ASP A 30 -5.08 2.26 29.29
N GLU A 31 -6.01 1.67 28.53
CA GLU A 31 -5.69 0.73 27.46
C GLU A 31 -5.06 1.49 26.27
N PRO A 32 -3.75 1.34 26.00
CA PRO A 32 -3.03 2.17 25.03
C PRO A 32 -3.44 1.88 23.57
N VAL A 33 -4.24 0.85 23.34
CA VAL A 33 -4.69 0.40 22.01
C VAL A 33 -5.87 1.22 21.45
N ASP A 34 -6.53 2.03 22.27
CA ASP A 34 -7.61 2.92 21.84
C ASP A 34 -7.11 4.27 21.31
N PHE A 35 -5.82 4.55 21.46
CA PHE A 35 -5.19 5.81 21.10
C PHE A 35 -4.38 5.69 19.81
N PHE A 36 -4.50 6.68 18.93
CA PHE A 36 -3.87 6.65 17.62
C PHE A 36 -2.33 6.74 17.66
N THR A 37 -1.79 7.60 18.53
CA THR A 37 -0.36 7.86 18.66
C THR A 37 0.46 6.65 19.12
N PRO A 38 0.12 5.94 20.22
CA PRO A 38 0.84 4.72 20.63
C PRO A 38 0.67 3.58 19.64
N VAL A 39 -0.49 3.46 18.98
CA VAL A 39 -0.72 2.44 17.93
C VAL A 39 0.20 2.64 16.74
N LEU A 40 0.35 3.88 16.25
CA LEU A 40 1.26 4.20 15.15
C LEU A 40 2.72 3.93 15.52
N LEU A 41 3.13 4.37 16.71
CA LEU A 41 4.50 4.17 17.21
C LEU A 41 4.82 2.68 17.37
N LEU A 42 3.91 1.90 17.95
CA LEU A 42 4.05 0.45 18.06
C LEU A 42 4.25 -0.20 16.70
N GLN A 43 3.44 0.19 15.71
CA GLN A 43 3.52 -0.37 14.38
C GLN A 43 4.81 0.01 13.65
N LEU A 44 5.27 1.25 13.79
CA LEU A 44 6.55 1.70 13.24
C LEU A 44 7.73 0.96 13.86
N VAL A 45 7.73 0.77 15.19
CA VAL A 45 8.76 0.02 15.90
C VAL A 45 8.78 -1.43 15.41
N LEU A 46 7.61 -2.07 15.28
CA LEU A 46 7.49 -3.44 14.83
C LEU A 46 8.01 -3.61 13.38
N ILE A 47 7.67 -2.67 12.48
CA ILE A 47 8.22 -2.62 11.12
C ILE A 47 9.73 -2.46 11.14
N CYS A 48 10.27 -1.56 11.98
CA CYS A 48 11.71 -1.32 12.08
C CYS A 48 12.47 -2.55 12.59
N ILE A 49 11.94 -3.24 13.61
CA ILE A 49 12.53 -4.48 14.15
C ILE A 49 12.54 -5.55 13.07
N PHE A 50 11.42 -5.77 12.39
CA PHE A 50 11.32 -6.80 11.36
C PHE A 50 12.27 -6.52 10.19
N THR A 51 12.31 -5.28 9.74
CA THR A 51 13.23 -4.82 8.70
C THR A 51 14.69 -5.02 9.08
N ARG A 52 15.08 -4.70 10.32
CA ARG A 52 16.45 -4.91 10.81
C ARG A 52 16.79 -6.40 10.93
N SER A 53 15.88 -7.22 11.43
CA SER A 53 16.07 -8.67 11.55
C SER A 53 16.28 -9.32 10.20
N LEU A 54 15.44 -9.00 9.21
CA LEU A 54 15.58 -9.51 7.85
C LEU A 54 16.82 -8.97 7.16
N HIS A 55 17.14 -7.69 7.31
CA HIS A 55 18.38 -7.15 6.78
C HIS A 55 19.59 -7.87 7.38
N TYR A 56 19.64 -8.09 8.70
CA TYR A 56 20.75 -8.82 9.32
C TYR A 56 20.86 -10.27 8.80
N CYS A 57 19.73 -10.95 8.61
CA CYS A 57 19.66 -12.30 8.07
C CYS A 57 20.09 -12.38 6.60
N LEU A 58 19.78 -11.37 5.78
CA LEU A 58 20.11 -11.32 4.36
C LEU A 58 21.47 -10.66 4.07
N ARG A 59 22.06 -9.93 5.03
CA ARG A 59 23.41 -9.35 4.93
C ARG A 59 24.50 -10.34 4.52
N PRO A 60 24.55 -11.60 5.02
CA PRO A 60 25.55 -12.58 4.58
C PRO A 60 25.41 -13.02 3.11
N LEU A 61 24.28 -12.74 2.45
CA LEU A 61 24.03 -13.12 1.05
C LEU A 61 24.59 -12.12 0.03
N GLY A 62 25.18 -11.00 0.47
CA GLY A 62 25.80 -10.01 -0.42
C GLY A 62 24.83 -9.27 -1.36
N GLN A 63 23.51 -9.35 -1.11
CA GLN A 63 22.51 -8.72 -1.95
C GLN A 63 22.40 -7.20 -1.72
N PRO A 64 22.07 -6.42 -2.77
CA PRO A 64 21.81 -5.00 -2.65
C PRO A 64 20.70 -4.72 -1.63
N THR A 65 20.93 -3.77 -0.74
CA THR A 65 20.07 -3.45 0.42
C THR A 65 18.62 -3.16 0.05
N VAL A 66 18.35 -2.74 -1.19
CA VAL A 66 16.98 -2.50 -1.68
C VAL A 66 16.14 -3.78 -1.70
N VAL A 67 16.73 -4.93 -2.04
CA VAL A 67 16.00 -6.21 -2.17
C VAL A 67 15.51 -6.71 -0.81
N SER A 68 16.30 -6.53 0.25
CA SER A 68 15.91 -6.94 1.61
C SER A 68 14.73 -6.11 2.14
N TYR A 69 14.66 -4.81 1.82
CA TYR A 69 13.50 -3.98 2.16
C TYR A 69 12.23 -4.42 1.42
N LEU A 70 12.33 -4.76 0.13
CA LEU A 70 11.19 -5.26 -0.65
C LEU A 70 10.69 -6.61 -0.13
N LEU A 71 11.60 -7.55 0.17
CA LEU A 71 11.25 -8.84 0.77
C LEU A 71 10.59 -8.68 2.14
N THR A 72 11.14 -7.79 2.96
CA THR A 72 10.53 -7.40 4.25
C THR A 72 9.10 -6.93 4.03
N GLY A 73 8.85 -6.03 3.08
CA GLY A 73 7.50 -5.54 2.77
C GLY A 73 6.54 -6.64 2.28
N ILE A 74 7.01 -7.60 1.48
CA ILE A 74 6.19 -8.73 1.01
C ILE A 74 5.83 -9.67 2.17
N ILE A 75 6.80 -9.96 3.05
CA ILE A 75 6.59 -10.83 4.22
C ILE A 75 5.72 -10.13 5.28
N LEU A 76 5.92 -8.85 5.51
CA LEU A 76 5.10 -8.06 6.44
C LEU A 76 3.74 -7.69 5.86
N GLY A 77 3.61 -7.74 4.54
CA GLY A 77 2.35 -7.53 3.85
C GLY A 77 1.29 -8.55 4.30
N PRO A 78 0.01 -8.21 4.11
CA PRO A 78 -1.11 -9.08 4.49
C PRO A 78 -1.06 -10.45 3.78
N SER A 79 -0.22 -10.62 2.76
CA SER A 79 -0.04 -11.87 2.02
C SER A 79 0.56 -13.02 2.84
N VAL A 80 1.47 -12.74 3.79
CA VAL A 80 2.06 -13.79 4.65
C VAL A 80 1.46 -13.73 6.07
N LEU A 81 1.28 -12.53 6.63
CA LEU A 81 0.65 -12.36 7.95
C LEU A 81 -0.87 -12.58 7.95
N GLY A 82 -1.53 -12.53 6.78
CA GLY A 82 -2.98 -12.71 6.67
C GLY A 82 -3.47 -14.14 6.82
N GLN A 83 -2.59 -15.14 6.83
CA GLN A 83 -2.97 -16.55 7.05
C GLN A 83 -3.26 -16.88 8.52
N SER A 84 -2.83 -16.03 9.46
CA SER A 84 -3.13 -16.19 10.89
C SER A 84 -4.04 -15.07 11.40
N LEU A 85 -5.32 -15.41 11.60
CA LEU A 85 -6.36 -14.56 12.20
C LEU A 85 -5.93 -13.79 13.47
N PRO A 86 -5.17 -14.37 14.43
CA PRO A 86 -4.79 -13.64 15.64
C PRO A 86 -3.66 -12.60 15.42
N PHE A 87 -2.72 -12.84 14.50
CA PHE A 87 -1.65 -11.88 14.22
C PHE A 87 -2.17 -10.65 13.49
N ARG A 88 -3.22 -10.80 12.66
CA ARG A 88 -3.79 -9.66 11.92
C ARG A 88 -4.34 -8.57 12.85
N ASN A 89 -4.98 -8.97 13.94
CA ASN A 89 -5.55 -8.03 14.92
C ASN A 89 -4.49 -7.40 15.84
N HIS A 90 -3.39 -8.09 16.12
CA HIS A 90 -2.31 -7.59 16.98
C HIS A 90 -1.28 -6.74 16.24
N VAL A 91 -0.99 -7.09 14.98
CA VAL A 91 0.06 -6.42 14.18
C VAL A 91 -0.51 -5.26 13.35
N PHE A 92 -1.77 -5.33 12.95
CA PHE A 92 -2.43 -4.33 12.11
C PHE A 92 -3.80 -3.93 12.69
N PRO A 93 -3.84 -3.15 13.79
CA PRO A 93 -5.09 -2.56 14.26
C PRO A 93 -5.68 -1.64 13.18
N TYR A 94 -6.98 -1.80 12.90
CA TYR A 94 -7.71 -1.11 11.82
C TYR A 94 -7.56 0.43 11.85
N SER A 95 -7.29 1.01 13.03
CA SER A 95 -7.07 2.44 13.22
C SER A 95 -5.77 2.97 12.59
N GLY A 96 -4.71 2.14 12.45
CA GLY A 96 -3.38 2.54 11.97
C GLY A 96 -3.17 2.42 10.46
N GLU A 97 -3.98 1.61 9.77
CA GLU A 97 -3.87 1.36 8.33
C GLU A 97 -3.99 2.63 7.49
N SER A 98 -4.98 3.46 7.80
CA SER A 98 -5.28 4.68 7.03
C SER A 98 -4.14 5.68 7.06
N ILE A 99 -3.47 5.84 8.21
CA ILE A 99 -2.35 6.78 8.34
C ILE A 99 -1.05 6.23 7.76
N LEU A 100 -0.79 4.93 7.92
CA LEU A 100 0.36 4.28 7.31
C LEU A 100 0.29 4.36 5.78
N ARG A 101 -0.92 4.26 5.21
CA ARG A 101 -1.14 4.48 3.78
C ARG A 101 -0.77 5.88 3.33
N MET A 102 -1.17 6.91 4.09
CA MET A 102 -0.79 8.30 3.81
C MET A 102 0.72 8.51 3.95
N LEU A 103 1.33 7.98 5.01
CA LEU A 103 2.78 8.03 5.24
C LEU A 103 3.56 7.30 4.14
N SER A 104 3.05 6.17 3.64
CA SER A 104 3.66 5.42 2.54
C SER A 104 3.64 6.21 1.23
N LEU A 105 2.50 6.82 0.89
CA LEU A 105 2.38 7.68 -0.29
C LEU A 105 3.31 8.90 -0.19
N LEU A 106 3.35 9.55 0.98
CA LEU A 106 4.21 10.69 1.24
C LEU A 106 5.70 10.31 1.21
N GLY A 107 6.07 9.18 1.82
CA GLY A 107 7.43 8.63 1.78
C GLY A 107 7.88 8.27 0.37
N LEU A 108 7.00 7.65 -0.43
CA LEU A 108 7.24 7.37 -1.84
C LEU A 108 7.43 8.68 -2.64
N MET A 109 6.59 9.68 -2.38
CA MET A 109 6.68 10.97 -3.07
C MET A 109 8.01 11.66 -2.76
N PHE A 110 8.44 11.68 -1.49
CA PHE A 110 9.74 12.21 -1.09
C PHE A 110 10.91 11.39 -1.65
N PHE A 111 10.80 10.07 -1.68
CA PHE A 111 11.80 9.20 -2.30
C PHE A 111 11.98 9.54 -3.78
N LEU A 112 10.88 9.63 -4.54
CA LEU A 112 10.91 10.01 -5.95
C LEU A 112 11.44 11.43 -6.16
N PHE A 113 11.09 12.36 -5.28
CA PHE A 113 11.61 13.73 -5.31
C PHE A 113 13.13 13.75 -5.12
N ILE A 114 13.64 13.07 -4.08
CA ILE A 114 15.07 12.98 -3.82
C ILE A 114 15.80 12.26 -4.97
N ALA A 115 15.21 11.21 -5.54
CA ALA A 115 15.76 10.51 -6.70
C ALA A 115 15.83 11.45 -7.92
N GLY A 116 14.78 12.25 -8.15
CA GLY A 116 14.76 13.26 -9.19
C GLY A 116 15.82 14.34 -9.00
N VAL A 117 15.95 14.89 -7.78
CA VAL A 117 16.97 15.91 -7.45
C VAL A 117 18.40 15.36 -7.57
N LYS A 118 18.62 14.09 -7.23
CA LYS A 118 19.92 13.43 -7.42
C LYS A 118 20.23 13.12 -8.89
N THR A 119 19.25 13.19 -9.79
CA THR A 119 19.44 12.87 -11.21
C THR A 119 20.01 14.08 -11.94
N ASP A 120 21.21 13.94 -12.52
CA ASP A 120 21.85 15.03 -13.26
C ASP A 120 21.07 15.40 -14.55
N PRO A 121 20.61 16.66 -14.69
CA PRO A 121 19.85 17.09 -15.87
C PRO A 121 20.70 17.08 -17.15
N THR A 122 22.02 17.20 -17.02
CA THR A 122 23.00 17.13 -18.13
C THR A 122 23.08 15.73 -18.73
N LEU A 123 23.02 14.69 -17.91
CA LEU A 123 22.94 13.28 -18.35
C LEU A 123 21.62 13.03 -19.07
N VAL A 124 20.52 13.58 -18.55
CA VAL A 124 19.19 13.50 -19.17
C VAL A 124 19.16 14.23 -20.52
N LYS A 125 19.77 15.40 -20.67
CA LYS A 125 19.80 16.12 -21.96
C LYS A 125 20.64 15.40 -23.01
N LYS A 126 21.78 14.81 -22.62
CA LYS A 126 22.70 14.12 -23.54
C LYS A 126 22.21 12.73 -23.97
N TYR A 127 21.59 11.98 -23.05
CA TYR A 127 21.12 10.61 -23.29
C TYR A 127 19.59 10.49 -23.33
N GLY A 128 18.85 11.59 -23.26
CA GLY A 128 17.39 11.62 -23.07
C GLY A 128 16.61 10.83 -24.12
N ARG A 129 17.03 10.86 -25.39
CA ARG A 129 16.38 10.06 -26.45
C ARG A 129 16.59 8.55 -26.25
N LYS A 130 17.78 8.13 -25.81
CA LYS A 130 18.07 6.73 -25.49
C LYS A 130 17.39 6.31 -24.18
N ALA A 131 17.43 7.15 -23.15
CA ALA A 131 16.74 6.92 -21.88
C ALA A 131 15.22 6.83 -22.06
N ALA A 132 14.63 7.68 -22.91
CA ALA A 132 13.21 7.62 -23.26
C ALA A 132 12.88 6.32 -24.02
N ALA A 133 13.71 5.90 -24.97
CA ALA A 133 13.52 4.62 -25.65
C ALA A 133 13.61 3.42 -24.69
N ILE A 134 14.54 3.45 -23.73
CA ILE A 134 14.65 2.43 -22.68
C ILE A 134 13.43 2.47 -21.76
N GLY A 135 12.96 3.65 -21.36
CA GLY A 135 11.75 3.81 -20.56
C GLY A 135 10.50 3.28 -21.28
N ILE A 136 10.28 3.72 -22.52
CA ILE A 136 9.14 3.27 -23.34
C ILE A 136 9.21 1.75 -23.56
N SER A 137 10.37 1.20 -23.89
CA SER A 137 10.52 -0.25 -24.05
C SER A 137 10.28 -1.00 -22.74
N ALA A 138 10.69 -0.46 -21.58
CA ALA A 138 10.40 -1.06 -20.28
C ALA A 138 8.91 -1.08 -19.92
N PHE A 139 8.08 -0.20 -20.49
CA PHE A 139 6.61 -0.26 -20.38
C PHE A 139 5.99 -1.18 -21.44
N VAL A 140 6.44 -1.07 -22.69
CA VAL A 140 5.88 -1.82 -23.82
C VAL A 140 6.18 -3.30 -23.71
N VAL A 141 7.39 -3.69 -23.27
CA VAL A 141 7.81 -5.10 -23.18
C VAL A 141 6.95 -5.90 -22.20
N PRO A 142 6.75 -5.48 -20.93
CA PRO A 142 5.86 -6.18 -20.00
C PRO A 142 4.39 -6.15 -20.44
N LEU A 143 3.94 -5.07 -21.09
CA LEU A 143 2.57 -5.01 -21.63
C LEU A 143 2.36 -6.04 -22.74
N ALA A 144 3.27 -6.11 -23.70
CA ALA A 144 3.23 -7.10 -24.77
C ALA A 144 3.36 -8.53 -24.21
N PHE A 145 4.22 -8.73 -23.21
CA PHE A 145 4.39 -10.02 -22.54
C PHE A 145 3.12 -10.43 -21.77
N SER A 146 2.50 -9.49 -21.05
CA SER A 146 1.26 -9.70 -20.30
C SER A 146 0.08 -10.03 -21.22
N THR A 147 -0.06 -9.35 -22.36
CA THR A 147 -1.10 -9.65 -23.34
C THR A 147 -0.85 -10.97 -24.08
N ALA A 148 0.40 -11.26 -24.43
CA ALA A 148 0.78 -12.54 -25.03
C ALA A 148 0.47 -13.71 -24.09
N ILE A 149 0.83 -13.59 -22.81
CA ILE A 149 0.49 -14.59 -21.78
C ILE A 149 -1.02 -14.75 -21.64
N SER A 150 -1.76 -13.64 -21.62
CA SER A 150 -3.23 -13.68 -21.54
C SER A 150 -3.85 -14.40 -22.75
N PHE A 151 -3.29 -14.21 -23.94
CA PHE A 151 -3.73 -14.89 -25.17
C PHE A 151 -3.38 -16.38 -25.16
N VAL A 152 -2.16 -16.73 -24.74
CA VAL A 152 -1.72 -18.12 -24.58
C VAL A 152 -2.62 -18.85 -23.58
N ILE A 153 -2.91 -18.25 -22.42
CA ILE A 153 -3.82 -18.83 -21.41
C ILE A 153 -5.23 -19.00 -21.99
N LYS A 154 -5.76 -18.02 -22.74
CA LYS A 154 -7.05 -18.14 -23.45
C LYS A 154 -7.09 -19.30 -24.47
N GLN A 155 -5.94 -19.66 -25.03
CA GLN A 155 -5.85 -20.73 -26.02
C GLN A 155 -5.70 -22.13 -25.38
N PHE A 156 -5.20 -22.20 -24.15
CA PHE A 156 -5.07 -23.45 -23.38
C PHE A 156 -6.26 -23.70 -22.42
N VAL A 157 -7.09 -22.70 -22.15
CA VAL A 157 -8.29 -22.79 -21.31
C VAL A 157 -9.47 -22.20 -22.07
N GLU A 158 -10.49 -22.99 -22.42
CA GLU A 158 -11.79 -22.50 -22.92
C GLU A 158 -12.46 -21.64 -21.82
N ILE A 159 -12.10 -20.36 -21.77
CA ILE A 159 -12.77 -19.39 -20.91
C ILE A 159 -14.10 -19.07 -21.59
N GLY A 160 -15.19 -19.61 -21.05
CA GLY A 160 -16.53 -19.49 -21.64
C GLY A 160 -16.95 -18.06 -22.01
N PRO A 161 -17.88 -17.89 -22.96
CA PRO A 161 -18.26 -16.63 -23.63
C PRO A 161 -18.87 -15.54 -22.73
N SER A 162 -18.87 -15.73 -21.41
CA SER A 162 -19.46 -14.84 -20.42
C SER A 162 -18.51 -13.73 -19.93
N LEU A 163 -17.20 -13.88 -20.16
CA LEU A 163 -16.16 -12.97 -19.64
C LEU A 163 -15.79 -11.83 -20.61
N GLU A 164 -15.98 -12.00 -21.92
CA GLU A 164 -15.70 -10.94 -22.89
C GLU A 164 -16.69 -9.78 -22.82
N LYS A 165 -17.95 -10.05 -22.42
CA LYS A 165 -19.00 -9.04 -22.23
C LYS A 165 -18.84 -8.23 -20.94
N SER A 166 -18.16 -8.77 -19.93
CA SER A 166 -18.03 -8.14 -18.60
C SER A 166 -16.83 -7.21 -18.49
N LEU A 167 -15.80 -7.42 -19.32
CA LEU A 167 -14.59 -6.60 -19.37
C LEU A 167 -14.85 -5.11 -19.67
N PRO A 168 -15.69 -4.72 -20.66
CA PRO A 168 -15.97 -3.31 -20.92
C PRO A 168 -16.77 -2.62 -19.81
N LEU A 169 -17.61 -3.35 -19.06
CA LEU A 169 -18.34 -2.78 -17.91
C LEU A 169 -17.38 -2.49 -16.74
N VAL A 170 -16.39 -3.36 -16.50
CA VAL A 170 -15.34 -3.13 -15.50
C VAL A 170 -14.41 -2.00 -15.93
N ALA A 171 -14.06 -1.93 -17.22
CA ALA A 171 -13.27 -0.81 -17.75
C ALA A 171 -14.02 0.52 -17.62
N ALA A 172 -15.31 0.55 -17.96
CA ALA A 172 -16.16 1.73 -17.82
C ALA A 172 -16.30 2.19 -16.36
N SER A 173 -16.49 1.25 -15.42
CA SER A 173 -16.63 1.59 -14.00
C SER A 173 -15.33 2.15 -13.39
N GLN A 174 -14.17 1.64 -13.81
CA GLN A 174 -12.88 2.14 -13.36
C GLN A 174 -12.57 3.53 -13.93
N SER A 175 -12.99 3.83 -15.16
CA SER A 175 -12.82 5.17 -15.78
C SER A 175 -13.65 6.28 -15.10
N MET A 176 -14.82 5.97 -14.55
CA MET A 176 -15.66 6.98 -13.87
C MET A 176 -15.04 7.50 -12.56
N THR A 177 -14.19 6.70 -11.90
CA THR A 177 -13.52 7.11 -10.65
C THR A 177 -12.38 8.12 -10.92
N GLY A 178 -11.81 8.12 -12.14
CA GLY A 178 -10.76 9.05 -12.55
C GLY A 178 -11.25 10.45 -12.92
N LEU A 179 -12.52 10.62 -13.32
CA LEU A 179 -13.01 11.89 -13.88
C LEU A 179 -13.74 12.79 -12.85
N SER A 180 -14.20 12.26 -11.72
CA SER A 180 -14.90 13.06 -10.69
C SER A 180 -13.99 13.89 -9.78
N ARG A 181 -12.66 13.86 -9.98
CA ARG A 181 -11.68 14.61 -9.17
C ARG A 181 -11.01 15.79 -9.89
N TYR A 182 -11.37 16.12 -11.14
CA TYR A 182 -10.68 17.16 -11.92
C TYR A 182 -11.54 18.39 -12.28
N ARG A 183 -12.58 18.75 -11.53
CA ARG A 183 -13.29 20.02 -11.80
C ARG A 183 -13.80 20.72 -10.54
N LEU A 184 -12.91 21.47 -9.89
CA LEU A 184 -13.16 22.72 -9.13
C LEU A 184 -11.77 23.35 -8.85
N PRO A 185 -11.51 24.67 -8.99
CA PRO A 185 -12.42 25.83 -9.06
C PRO A 185 -12.15 26.74 -10.30
N PRO A 186 -12.82 27.91 -10.47
CA PRO A 186 -12.51 29.12 -9.70
C PRO A 186 -13.76 29.86 -9.18
N HIS A 187 -13.70 30.33 -7.93
CA HIS A 187 -14.10 31.67 -7.48
C HIS A 187 -13.50 31.92 -6.10
#